data_AF-A0A1B6L9A7-F1
#
_entry.id   AF-A0A1B6L9A7-F1
#
_cell.length_a   1.000
_cell.length_b   1.000
_cell.length_c   1.000
_cell.angle_alpha   90.00
_cell.angle_beta   90.00
_cell.angle_gamma   90.00
#
_symmetry.space_group_name_H-M   'P 1'
#
loop_
_entity.id
_entity.type
_entity.pdbx_description
1 polymer ?
#
loop_
_entity_poly.entity_id
_entity_poly.type
_entity_poly.pdbx_seq_one_letter_code
_entity_poly.pdbx_strand_id
1 'polypeptide(L)'
;VSAGLSFTEFDYYEPDSTFQLGGRVIHTVTEQNVTTVQWLLTRRHYLVIEFSLERLEGNHLRVLDDLLEVYGFNITYEMRREVRNISCSVVGCSLSGHCYASKDFRDYWCSCFEGFSGADCGQGPL
;
A
#
# COMPACT_ATOMS: atom_id res chain seq x y z
N VAL A 1 -4.53 20.28 8.33
CA VAL A 1 -4.01 19.93 6.98
C VAL A 1 -3.59 18.49 7.15
N SER A 2 -4.09 17.53 6.37
CA SER A 2 -3.74 16.13 6.64
C SER A 2 -2.23 15.95 6.50
N ALA A 3 -1.56 15.72 7.62
CA ALA A 3 -0.26 15.10 7.62
C ALA A 3 -0.41 13.69 7.01
N GLY A 4 0.59 13.29 6.22
CA GLY A 4 0.45 12.22 5.24
C GLY A 4 1.49 11.11 5.39
N LEU A 5 1.36 10.12 4.52
CA LEU A 5 2.33 9.05 4.33
C LEU A 5 3.24 9.42 3.14
N SER A 6 4.54 9.54 3.35
CA SER A 6 5.52 9.83 2.30
C SER A 6 6.64 8.80 2.26
N PHE A 7 7.14 8.59 1.04
CA PHE A 7 8.21 7.66 0.72
C PHE A 7 9.34 8.45 0.07
N THR A 8 10.51 8.45 0.71
CA THR A 8 11.68 9.21 0.28
C THR A 8 12.86 8.26 0.13
N GLU A 9 13.51 8.27 -1.04
CA GLU A 9 14.72 7.48 -1.26
C GLU A 9 15.98 8.31 -1.01
N PHE A 10 17.06 7.66 -0.56
CA PHE A 10 18.35 8.28 -0.32
C PHE A 10 19.51 7.37 -0.76
N ASP A 11 20.59 7.98 -1.26
CA ASP A 11 21.88 7.29 -1.46
C ASP A 11 22.53 6.93 -0.12
N TYR A 12 22.40 7.83 0.85
CA TYR A 12 22.84 7.65 2.22
C TYR A 12 21.84 8.31 3.17
N TYR A 13 21.44 7.58 4.21
CA TYR A 13 20.55 8.08 5.24
C TYR A 13 21.02 7.61 6.63
N GLU A 14 21.09 8.56 7.56
CA GLU A 14 21.43 8.34 8.95
C GLU A 14 20.37 9.01 9.83
N PRO A 15 19.57 8.26 10.61
CA PRO A 15 18.41 8.80 11.32
C PRO A 15 18.75 9.93 12.30
N ASP A 16 19.87 9.82 13.00
CA ASP A 16 20.26 10.73 14.10
C ASP A 16 21.21 11.86 13.64
N SER A 17 21.41 12.00 12.33
CA SER A 17 22.34 12.96 11.73
C SER A 17 21.60 13.91 10.78
N THR A 18 22.09 15.15 10.70
CA THR A 18 21.63 16.09 9.68
C THR A 18 22.20 15.79 8.30
N PHE A 19 23.15 14.85 8.20
CA PHE A 19 23.79 14.47 6.96
C PHE A 19 23.00 13.37 6.24
N GLN A 20 22.33 13.75 5.16
CA GLN A 20 21.61 12.85 4.27
C GLN A 20 22.02 13.18 2.83
N LEU A 21 22.09 12.18 1.96
CA LEU A 21 22.61 12.33 0.60
C LEU A 21 21.63 11.78 -0.43
N GLY A 22 21.34 12.59 -1.45
CA GLY A 22 20.53 12.17 -2.59
C GLY A 22 19.04 12.01 -2.28
N GLY A 23 18.52 12.69 -1.25
CA GLY A 23 17.12 12.63 -0.85
C GLY A 23 16.16 13.00 -1.98
N ARG A 24 15.23 12.10 -2.31
CA ARG A 24 14.19 12.31 -3.32
C ARG A 24 12.88 11.68 -2.88
N VAL A 25 11.82 12.48 -2.78
CA VAL A 25 10.46 11.96 -2.55
C VAL A 25 10.03 11.19 -3.80
N ILE A 26 9.75 9.89 -3.65
CA ILE A 26 9.28 9.04 -4.74
C ILE A 26 7.76 8.90 -4.74
N HIS A 27 7.11 9.10 -3.59
CA HIS A 27 5.66 9.07 -3.50
C HIS A 27 5.15 9.78 -2.24
N THR A 28 4.00 10.44 -2.36
CA THR A 28 3.21 10.96 -1.26
C THR A 28 1.80 10.44 -1.42
N VAL A 29 1.26 9.80 -0.39
CA VAL A 29 -0.10 9.27 -0.42
C VAL A 29 -1.09 10.40 -0.25
N THR A 30 -2.10 10.42 -1.11
CA THR A 30 -3.21 11.36 -1.11
C THR A 30 -4.52 10.60 -1.29
N GLU A 31 -5.65 11.25 -1.01
CA GLU A 31 -6.98 10.68 -1.21
C GLU A 31 -7.21 10.18 -2.65
N GLN A 32 -6.55 10.80 -3.64
CA GLN A 32 -6.71 10.47 -5.05
C GLN A 32 -5.87 9.26 -5.49
N ASN A 33 -4.78 8.95 -4.78
CA ASN A 33 -3.83 7.92 -5.20
C ASN A 33 -3.78 6.70 -4.28
N VAL A 34 -4.41 6.77 -3.10
CA VAL A 34 -4.40 5.70 -2.08
C VAL A 34 -4.93 4.36 -2.59
N THR A 35 -5.78 4.34 -3.62
CA THR A 35 -6.31 3.12 -4.25
C THR A 35 -5.72 2.81 -5.62
N THR A 36 -4.85 3.66 -6.17
CA THR A 36 -4.30 3.46 -7.53
C THR A 36 -2.83 3.09 -7.53
N VAL A 37 -2.07 3.50 -6.50
CA VAL A 37 -0.65 3.14 -6.34
C VAL A 37 -0.54 1.92 -5.42
N GLN A 38 -0.20 0.77 -6.01
CA GLN A 38 -0.14 -0.51 -5.30
C GLN A 38 1.28 -0.90 -4.84
N TRP A 39 2.32 -0.33 -5.47
CA TRP A 39 3.71 -0.65 -5.18
C TRP A 39 4.62 0.53 -5.47
N LEU A 40 5.78 0.54 -4.83
CA LEU A 40 6.87 1.48 -5.08
C LEU A 40 8.18 0.71 -5.27
N LEU A 41 9.03 1.22 -6.15
CA LEU A 41 10.37 0.68 -6.38
C LEU A 41 11.39 1.79 -6.14
N THR A 42 12.37 1.53 -5.28
CA THR A 42 13.60 2.32 -5.22
C THR A 42 14.79 1.47 -5.67
N ARG A 43 15.76 2.11 -6.33
CA ARG A 43 17.07 1.52 -6.63
C ARG A 43 18.18 2.05 -5.72
N ARG A 44 17.83 2.94 -4.80
CA ARG A 44 18.75 3.52 -3.83
C ARG A 44 18.88 2.59 -2.62
N HIS A 45 19.89 2.85 -1.80
CA HIS A 45 20.19 2.00 -0.64
C HIS A 45 19.20 2.19 0.52
N TYR A 46 18.54 3.34 0.58
CA TYR A 46 17.65 3.68 1.67
C TYR A 46 16.29 4.12 1.13
N LEU A 47 15.24 3.58 1.73
CA LEU A 47 13.87 4.04 1.60
C LEU A 47 13.37 4.42 2.99
N VAL A 48 13.03 5.69 3.17
CA VAL A 48 12.47 6.22 4.41
C VAL A 48 10.97 6.40 4.22
N ILE A 49 10.20 5.85 5.15
CA ILE A 49 8.74 5.89 5.14
C ILE A 49 8.33 6.72 6.34
N GLU A 50 7.79 7.89 6.08
CA GLU A 50 7.36 8.83 7.11
C GLU A 50 5.84 8.86 7.13
N PHE A 51 5.28 8.58 8.30
CA PHE A 51 3.84 8.63 8.54
C PHE A 51 3.58 9.61 9.68
N SER A 52 2.78 10.62 9.40
CA SER A 52 2.39 11.62 10.38
C SER A 52 0.87 11.73 10.41
N LEU A 53 0.29 11.64 11.62
CA LEU A 53 -1.13 11.78 11.88
C LEU A 53 -1.34 12.92 12.88
N GLU A 54 -2.06 13.96 12.48
CA GLU A 54 -2.42 15.06 13.40
C GLU A 54 -3.64 14.71 14.28
N ARG A 55 -4.52 13.83 13.80
CA ARG A 55 -5.77 13.42 14.44
C ARG A 55 -6.02 11.94 14.16
N LEU A 56 -6.84 11.26 14.95
CA LEU A 56 -7.19 9.86 14.69
C LEU A 56 -8.42 9.75 13.78
N GLU A 57 -9.34 10.71 13.88
CA GLU A 57 -10.61 10.71 13.18
C GLU A 57 -10.47 11.08 11.71
N GLY A 58 -11.16 10.33 10.83
CA GLY A 58 -11.29 10.67 9.41
C GLY A 58 -10.09 10.29 8.54
N ASN A 59 -9.10 9.56 9.05
CA ASN A 59 -7.92 9.12 8.30
C ASN A 59 -8.03 7.68 7.76
N HIS A 60 -9.23 7.11 7.78
CA HIS A 60 -9.47 5.74 7.39
C HIS A 60 -10.03 5.68 5.97
N LEU A 61 -9.53 4.73 5.18
CA LEU A 61 -10.23 4.33 3.96
C LEU A 61 -11.46 3.51 4.38
N ARG A 62 -12.65 3.94 3.96
CA ARG A 62 -13.89 3.19 4.19
C ARG A 62 -14.40 2.67 2.86
N VAL A 63 -14.81 1.41 2.87
CA VAL A 63 -15.40 0.73 1.72
C VAL A 63 -16.86 0.48 2.05
N LEU A 64 -17.72 0.45 1.02
CA LEU A 64 -19.17 0.38 1.17
C LEU A 64 -19.64 -0.91 1.83
N ASP A 65 -18.96 -2.02 1.54
CA ASP A 65 -19.11 -3.27 2.26
C ASP A 65 -18.27 -3.23 3.54
N ASP A 66 -18.93 -3.50 4.67
CA ASP A 66 -18.36 -3.38 6.02
C ASP A 66 -17.78 -1.99 6.36
N LEU A 67 -18.61 -0.94 6.20
CA LEU A 67 -18.37 0.47 6.60
C LEU A 67 -17.76 0.69 8.01
N LEU A 68 -17.78 -0.33 8.87
CA LEU A 68 -17.25 -0.33 10.23
C LEU A 68 -15.81 -0.86 10.33
N GLU A 69 -15.29 -1.54 9.30
CA GLU A 69 -13.90 -1.98 9.28
C GLU A 69 -12.96 -0.81 9.00
N VAL A 70 -11.97 -0.66 9.88
CA VAL A 70 -10.95 0.38 9.80
C VAL A 70 -9.71 -0.22 9.17
N TYR A 71 -9.42 0.16 7.92
CA TYR A 71 -8.19 -0.25 7.25
C TYR A 71 -7.05 0.71 7.59
N GLY A 72 -6.01 0.17 8.23
CA GLY A 72 -4.70 0.80 8.32
C GLY A 72 -3.87 0.54 7.05
N PHE A 73 -2.54 0.56 7.16
CA PHE A 73 -1.66 0.10 6.10
C PHE A 73 -0.72 -0.99 6.62
N ASN A 74 -0.42 -1.97 5.78
CA ASN A 74 0.60 -2.98 6.01
C ASN A 74 1.67 -2.84 4.93
N ILE A 75 2.95 -2.84 5.31
CA ILE A 75 4.06 -2.71 4.37
C ILE A 75 4.75 -4.06 4.27
N THR A 76 4.67 -4.65 3.08
CA THR A 76 5.50 -5.79 2.70
C THR A 76 6.54 -5.29 1.70
N TYR A 77 7.82 -5.60 1.94
CA TYR A 77 8.90 -5.23 1.03
C TYR A 77 9.67 -6.46 0.56
N GLU A 78 10.26 -6.36 -0.63
CA GLU A 78 11.13 -7.39 -1.19
C GLU A 78 12.35 -6.75 -1.86
N MET A 79 13.50 -7.41 -1.77
CA MET A 79 14.72 -6.99 -2.47
C MET A 79 14.80 -7.71 -3.81
N ARG A 80 14.41 -7.03 -4.89
CA ARG A 80 14.46 -7.54 -6.27
C ARG A 80 14.93 -6.46 -7.25
N ARG A 81 15.37 -6.88 -8.44
CA ARG A 81 15.75 -5.97 -9.53
C ARG A 81 14.54 -5.36 -10.23
N GLU A 82 13.44 -6.09 -10.27
CA GLU A 82 12.21 -5.75 -10.97
C GLU A 82 11.01 -5.95 -10.06
N VAL A 83 9.97 -5.16 -10.32
CA VAL A 83 8.71 -5.25 -9.59
C VAL A 83 7.96 -6.49 -10.03
N ARG A 84 7.33 -7.15 -9.07
CA ARG A 84 6.47 -8.28 -9.37
C ARG A 84 5.18 -7.83 -10.05
N ASN A 85 4.84 -8.45 -11.17
CA ASN A 85 3.59 -8.15 -11.89
C ASN A 85 2.34 -8.42 -11.06
N ILE A 86 2.39 -9.39 -10.15
CA ILE A 86 1.28 -9.78 -9.30
C ILE A 86 1.79 -9.81 -7.87
N SER A 87 1.19 -9.00 -7.00
CA SER A 87 1.45 -8.98 -5.57
C SER A 87 0.11 -9.02 -4.83
N CYS A 88 0.17 -9.44 -3.57
CA CYS A 88 -1.04 -9.49 -2.78
C CYS A 88 -1.39 -8.09 -2.25
N SER A 89 -2.50 -7.54 -2.72
CA SER A 89 -3.02 -6.25 -2.24
C SER A 89 -4.54 -6.31 -2.16
N VAL A 90 -5.09 -5.81 -1.06
CA VAL A 90 -6.55 -5.67 -0.89
C VAL A 90 -7.16 -4.76 -1.96
N VAL A 91 -6.40 -3.76 -2.44
CA VAL A 91 -6.78 -2.91 -3.58
C VAL A 91 -6.88 -3.75 -4.86
N GLY A 92 -6.00 -4.73 -5.04
CA GLY A 92 -6.04 -5.67 -6.16
C GLY A 92 -7.23 -6.63 -6.12
N CYS A 93 -7.87 -6.78 -4.95
CA CYS A 93 -9.13 -7.54 -4.77
C CYS A 93 -10.34 -6.60 -4.62
N SER A 94 -10.29 -5.41 -5.25
CA SER A 94 -11.35 -4.41 -5.26
C SER A 94 -11.83 -3.95 -3.88
N LEU A 95 -11.07 -4.24 -2.83
CA LEU A 95 -11.48 -4.09 -1.43
C LEU A 95 -12.76 -4.86 -1.07
N SER A 96 -13.11 -5.87 -1.87
CA SER A 96 -14.32 -6.70 -1.76
C SER A 96 -13.95 -8.18 -1.61
N GLY A 97 -12.75 -8.45 -1.12
CA GLY A 97 -12.26 -9.80 -0.90
C GLY A 97 -10.93 -9.82 -0.14
N HIS A 98 -10.63 -10.97 0.44
CA HIS A 98 -9.32 -11.21 1.02
C HIS A 98 -8.32 -11.54 -0.10
N CYS A 99 -7.16 -10.90 -0.05
CA CYS A 99 -6.04 -11.31 -0.87
C CYS A 99 -5.23 -12.39 -0.15
N TYR A 100 -4.93 -13.49 -0.85
CA TYR A 100 -4.06 -14.55 -0.37
C TYR A 100 -2.84 -14.75 -1.27
N ALA A 101 -1.76 -15.23 -0.65
CA ALA A 101 -0.53 -15.60 -1.32
C ALA A 101 -0.17 -17.06 -0.99
N SER A 102 0.41 -17.77 -1.95
CA SER A 102 0.98 -19.09 -1.71
C SER A 102 2.17 -19.00 -0.74
N LYS A 103 2.53 -20.12 -0.10
CA LYS A 103 3.64 -20.16 0.87
C LYS A 103 5.00 -19.73 0.30
N ASP A 104 5.23 -20.00 -0.97
CA ASP A 104 6.42 -19.59 -1.73
C ASP A 104 6.24 -18.24 -2.43
N PHE A 105 5.13 -17.56 -2.15
CA PHE A 105 4.70 -16.30 -2.72
C PHE A 105 4.63 -16.32 -4.25
N ARG A 106 4.54 -17.47 -4.92
CA ARG A 106 4.49 -17.53 -6.39
C ARG A 106 3.13 -17.19 -6.96
N ASP A 107 2.09 -17.61 -6.27
CA ASP A 107 0.71 -17.44 -6.70
C ASP A 107 -0.04 -16.53 -5.75
N TYR A 108 -0.97 -15.76 -6.32
CA TYR A 108 -1.82 -14.82 -5.59
C TYR A 108 -3.24 -14.95 -6.12
N TRP A 109 -4.22 -14.88 -5.22
CA TRP A 109 -5.63 -14.94 -5.60
C TRP A 109 -6.50 -14.16 -4.61
N CYS A 110 -7.66 -13.74 -5.09
CA CYS A 110 -8.68 -13.10 -4.27
C CYS A 110 -9.72 -14.14 -3.84
N SER A 111 -10.14 -14.05 -2.58
CA SER A 111 -11.29 -14.76 -2.03
C SER A 111 -12.37 -13.73 -1.76
N CYS A 112 -13.38 -13.68 -2.63
CA CYS A 112 -14.40 -12.64 -2.59
C CYS A 112 -15.32 -12.78 -1.38
N PHE A 113 -15.79 -11.64 -0.89
CA PHE A 113 -16.86 -11.58 0.10
C PHE A 113 -18.18 -12.03 -0.51
N GLU A 114 -19.17 -12.28 0.34
CA GLU A 114 -20.48 -12.75 -0.08
C GLU A 114 -21.13 -11.77 -1.07
N GLY A 115 -21.63 -12.27 -2.20
CA GLY A 115 -22.24 -11.46 -3.25
C GLY A 115 -21.25 -10.90 -4.28
N PHE A 116 -19.93 -10.96 -4.03
CA PHE A 116 -18.90 -10.49 -4.95
C PHE A 116 -18.27 -11.65 -5.73
N SER A 117 -17.80 -11.36 -6.94
CA SER A 117 -17.25 -12.36 -7.86
C SER A 117 -16.26 -11.73 -8.85
N GLY A 118 -15.65 -12.57 -9.70
CA GLY A 118 -14.57 -12.18 -10.61
C GLY A 118 -13.18 -12.49 -10.06
N ALA A 119 -12.16 -12.32 -10.90
CA ALA A 119 -10.76 -12.62 -10.52
C ALA A 119 -10.22 -11.65 -9.44
N ASP A 120 -10.77 -10.44 -9.40
CA ASP A 120 -10.43 -9.34 -8.50
C ASP A 120 -11.57 -9.00 -7.53
N CYS A 121 -12.65 -9.78 -7.49
CA CYS A 121 -13.85 -9.47 -6.70
C CYS A 121 -14.55 -8.15 -7.05
N GLY A 122 -14.27 -7.58 -8.23
CA GLY A 122 -14.87 -6.32 -8.66
C GLY A 122 -16.33 -6.41 -9.12
N GLN A 123 -16.88 -7.63 -9.24
CA GLN A 123 -18.26 -7.85 -9.69
C GLN A 123 -19.15 -8.06 -8.47
N GLY A 124 -19.83 -7.01 -8.03
CA GLY A 124 -20.71 -7.05 -6.86
C GLY A 124 -22.12 -7.58 -7.15
N PRO A 125 -22.94 -7.75 -6.10
CA PRO A 125 -24.33 -8.14 -6.25
C PRO A 125 -25.10 -7.05 -7.00
N LEU A 126 -25.96 -7.47 -7.93
CA LEU A 126 -26.84 -6.58 -8.72
C LEU A 126 -27.73 -5.72 -7.83
#